data_AF-A0A7S0VBI8-F1
#
_entry.id   AF-A0A7S0VBI8-F1
#
_cell.length_a   1.000
_cell.length_b   1.000
_cell.length_c   1.000
_cell.angle_alpha   90.00
_cell.angle_beta   90.00
_cell.angle_gamma   90.00
#
_symmetry.space_group_name_H-M   'P 1'
#
loop_
_entity.id
_entity.type
_entity.pdbx_description
1 polymer ?
#
loop_
_entity_poly.entity_id
_entity_poly.type
_entity_poly.pdbx_seq_one_letter_code
_entity_poly.pdbx_strand_id
1 'polypeptide(L)'
;FLLWNLYYFLQGLVLALMLGRWLHHISFQPKLSLVSGTLALAIPDIFHFFITFFTLAMVLGAALSYVFGHRVAQVQSVSHALYIMVRYFILNDDDGLFKA
;
A
#
# COMPACT_ATOMS: atom_id res chain seq x y z
N PHE A 1 -19.99 -5.70 17.18
CA PHE A 1 -18.86 -4.90 16.67
C PHE A 1 -18.04 -5.67 15.63
N LEU A 2 -17.42 -6.81 15.97
CA LEU A 2 -16.58 -7.58 15.02
C LEU A 2 -17.35 -8.08 13.78
N LEU A 3 -18.56 -8.62 13.96
CA LEU A 3 -19.44 -9.04 12.86
C LEU A 3 -19.83 -7.89 11.92
N TRP A 4 -20.01 -6.69 12.45
CA TRP A 4 -20.34 -5.49 11.66
C TRP A 4 -19.15 -5.09 10.79
N ASN A 5 -17.94 -4.98 11.38
CA ASN A 5 -16.73 -4.67 10.62
C ASN A 5 -16.44 -5.72 9.53
N LEU A 6 -16.65 -7.00 9.85
CA LEU A 6 -16.49 -8.08 8.89
C LEU A 6 -17.49 -7.94 7.73
N TYR A 7 -18.75 -7.61 8.02
CA TYR A 7 -19.77 -7.39 6.98
C TYR A 7 -19.38 -6.26 6.01
N TYR A 8 -18.97 -5.09 6.52
CA TYR A 8 -18.54 -3.98 5.64
C TYR A 8 -17.28 -4.33 4.85
N PHE A 9 -16.34 -5.06 5.43
CA PHE A 9 -15.15 -5.52 4.74
C PHE A 9 -15.50 -6.48 3.59
N LEU A 10 -16.34 -7.49 3.85
CA LEU A 10 -16.80 -8.42 2.83
C LEU A 10 -17.61 -7.69 1.74
N GLN A 11 -18.46 -6.75 2.11
CA GLN A 11 -19.23 -5.95 1.16
C GLN A 11 -18.33 -5.12 0.25
N GLY A 12 -17.30 -4.46 0.82
CA GLY A 12 -16.30 -3.73 0.04
C GLY A 12 -15.52 -4.63 -0.92
N LEU A 13 -15.15 -5.83 -0.46
CA LEU A 13 -14.46 -6.83 -1.29
C LEU A 13 -15.34 -7.29 -2.46
N VAL A 14 -16.63 -7.59 -2.21
CA VAL A 14 -17.59 -7.96 -3.25
C VAL A 14 -17.73 -6.84 -4.29
N LEU A 15 -17.86 -5.59 -3.85
CA LEU A 15 -17.95 -4.43 -4.75
C LEU A 15 -16.68 -4.28 -5.62
N ALA A 16 -15.49 -4.44 -5.04
CA ALA A 16 -14.23 -4.39 -5.78
C ALA A 16 -14.13 -5.50 -6.85
N LEU A 17 -14.54 -6.73 -6.51
CA LEU A 17 -14.57 -7.84 -7.46
C LEU A 17 -15.58 -7.60 -8.59
N MET A 18 -16.75 -7.04 -8.29
CA MET A 18 -17.75 -6.67 -9.30
C MET A 18 -17.21 -5.60 -10.25
N LEU A 19 -16.47 -4.61 -9.75
CA LEU A 19 -15.80 -3.61 -10.60
C LEU A 19 -14.75 -4.24 -11.52
N GLY A 20 -13.95 -5.18 -11.01
CA GLY A 20 -12.99 -5.93 -11.83
C GLY A 20 -13.66 -6.70 -12.96
N ARG A 21 -14.79 -7.36 -12.66
CA ARG A 21 -15.60 -8.06 -13.67
C ARG A 21 -16.22 -7.11 -14.68
N TRP A 22 -16.70 -5.95 -14.25
CA TRP A 22 -17.24 -4.91 -15.13
C TRP A 22 -16.18 -4.35 -16.08
N LEU A 23 -14.97 -4.10 -15.57
CA LEU A 23 -13.82 -3.68 -16.37
C LEU A 23 -13.47 -4.71 -17.45
N HIS A 24 -13.52 -6.00 -17.11
CA HIS A 24 -13.32 -7.08 -18.07
C HIS A 24 -14.41 -7.07 -19.16
N HIS A 25 -15.68 -6.82 -18.82
CA HIS A 25 -16.75 -6.69 -19.80
C HIS A 25 -16.65 -5.42 -20.67
N ILE A 26 -16.05 -4.33 -20.21
CA ILE A 26 -15.87 -3.13 -21.06
C ILE A 26 -14.73 -3.28 -22.07
N SER A 27 -13.85 -4.26 -21.86
CA SER A 27 -12.73 -4.56 -22.76
C SER A 27 -13.15 -5.02 -24.17
N PHE A 28 -14.44 -5.16 -24.48
CA PHE A 28 -14.93 -5.46 -25.85
C PHE A 28 -14.67 -4.34 -26.86
N GLN A 29 -14.26 -3.15 -26.43
CA GLN A 29 -13.82 -2.09 -27.35
C GLN A 29 -12.33 -2.26 -27.70
N PRO A 30 -11.94 -2.30 -28.98
CA PRO A 30 -10.55 -2.56 -29.40
C PRO A 30 -9.53 -1.55 -28.87
N LYS A 31 -9.95 -0.32 -28.54
CA LYS A 31 -9.09 0.71 -27.93
C LYS A 31 -8.86 0.50 -26.42
N LEU A 32 -9.85 -0.02 -25.69
CA LEU A 32 -9.73 -0.34 -24.26
C LEU A 32 -9.07 -1.70 -24.01
N SER A 33 -9.24 -2.65 -24.94
CA SER A 33 -8.53 -3.94 -24.91
C SER A 33 -7.01 -3.79 -24.98
N LEU A 34 -6.51 -2.72 -25.62
CA LEU A 34 -5.08 -2.48 -25.71
C LEU A 34 -4.53 -2.02 -24.35
N VAL A 35 -5.26 -1.16 -23.63
CA VAL A 35 -4.90 -0.69 -22.29
C VAL A 35 -5.04 -1.80 -21.24
N SER A 36 -6.12 -2.60 -21.29
CA SER A 36 -6.29 -3.73 -20.37
C SER A 36 -5.26 -4.84 -20.64
N GLY A 37 -4.91 -5.07 -21.91
CA GLY A 37 -3.89 -6.04 -22.32
C GLY A 37 -2.48 -5.64 -21.89
N THR A 38 -2.08 -4.37 -22.09
CA THR A 38 -0.77 -3.88 -21.62
C THR A 38 -0.71 -3.83 -20.10
N LEU A 39 -1.79 -3.45 -19.42
CA LEU A 39 -1.86 -3.49 -17.96
C LEU A 39 -1.71 -4.93 -17.46
N ALA A 40 -2.42 -5.89 -18.05
CA ALA A 40 -2.32 -7.31 -17.68
C ALA A 40 -0.91 -7.88 -17.89
N LEU A 41 -0.24 -7.50 -18.98
CA LEU A 41 1.15 -7.86 -19.25
C LEU A 41 2.12 -7.21 -18.25
N ALA A 42 1.82 -6.01 -17.76
CA ALA A 42 2.64 -5.30 -16.78
C ALA A 42 2.39 -5.74 -15.32
N ILE A 43 1.30 -6.47 -15.03
CA ILE A 43 0.97 -6.94 -13.67
C ILE A 43 2.14 -7.67 -13.00
N PRO A 44 2.82 -8.65 -13.64
CA PRO A 44 3.90 -9.39 -12.99
C PRO A 44 5.07 -8.48 -12.60
N ASP A 45 5.45 -7.56 -13.48
CA ASP A 45 6.56 -6.61 -13.22
C ASP A 45 6.20 -5.62 -12.12
N ILE A 46 4.97 -5.08 -12.17
CA ILE A 46 4.43 -4.21 -11.13
C ILE A 46 4.40 -4.94 -9.78
N PHE A 47 3.97 -6.20 -9.78
CA PHE A 47 3.91 -7.02 -8.56
C PHE A 47 5.31 -7.26 -7.99
N HIS A 48 6.29 -7.57 -8.84
CA HIS A 48 7.68 -7.73 -8.41
C HIS A 48 8.25 -6.43 -7.82
N PHE A 49 7.99 -5.30 -8.48
CA PHE A 49 8.36 -3.98 -7.95
C PHE A 49 7.75 -3.72 -6.58
N PHE A 50 6.44 -3.99 -6.40
CA PHE A 50 5.78 -3.82 -5.11
C PHE A 50 6.40 -4.72 -4.02
N ILE A 51 6.68 -5.99 -4.31
CA ILE A 51 7.33 -6.88 -3.33
C ILE A 51 8.69 -6.33 -2.91
N THR A 52 9.53 -5.95 -3.86
CA THR A 52 10.86 -5.41 -3.56
C THR A 52 10.75 -4.11 -2.77
N PHE A 53 9.83 -3.22 -3.14
CA PHE A 53 9.56 -1.97 -2.43
C PHE A 53 9.11 -2.22 -0.99
N PHE A 54 8.13 -3.11 -0.76
CA PHE A 54 7.67 -3.44 0.59
C PHE A 54 8.77 -4.09 1.43
N THR A 55 9.58 -4.96 0.83
CA THR A 55 10.70 -5.60 1.51
C THR A 55 11.71 -4.54 1.99
N LEU A 56 12.06 -3.60 1.12
CA LEU A 56 12.97 -2.50 1.44
C LEU A 56 12.40 -1.59 2.53
N ALA A 57 11.11 -1.23 2.42
CA ALA A 57 10.42 -0.42 3.42
C ALA A 57 10.42 -1.10 4.80
N MET A 58 10.14 -2.41 4.86
CA MET A 58 10.16 -3.18 6.10
C MET A 58 11.53 -3.20 6.75
N VAL A 59 12.60 -3.43 5.97
CA VAL A 59 13.98 -3.44 6.47
C VAL A 59 14.38 -2.05 6.99
N LEU A 60 14.04 -0.99 6.27
CA LEU A 60 14.33 0.37 6.70
C LEU A 60 13.53 0.78 7.93
N GLY A 61 12.24 0.44 8.00
CA GLY A 61 11.40 0.71 9.17
C GLY A 61 11.89 -0.04 10.41
N ALA A 62 12.34 -1.29 10.24
CA ALA A 62 12.97 -2.06 11.32
C ALA A 62 14.29 -1.43 11.77
N ALA A 63 15.15 -1.01 10.83
CA ALA A 63 16.40 -0.32 11.14
C ALA A 63 16.16 1.00 11.87
N LEU A 64 15.19 1.80 11.41
CA LEU A 64 14.79 3.06 12.05
C LEU A 64 14.32 2.82 13.49
N SER A 65 13.46 1.81 13.68
CA SER A 65 12.95 1.45 15.00
C SER A 65 14.05 0.93 15.92
N TYR A 66 14.99 0.14 15.40
CA TYR A 66 16.12 -0.37 16.18
C TYR A 66 17.10 0.74 16.61
N VAL A 67 17.45 1.66 15.70
CA VAL A 67 18.43 2.72 15.97
C VAL A 67 17.84 3.86 16.80
N PHE A 68 16.60 4.27 16.50
CA PHE A 68 15.97 5.46 17.10
C PHE A 68 14.86 5.15 18.09
N GLY A 69 14.37 3.91 18.17
CA GLY A 69 13.28 3.54 19.09
C GLY A 69 13.61 3.77 20.56
N HIS A 70 14.88 3.69 20.96
CA HIS A 70 15.28 4.01 22.33
C HIS A 70 15.23 5.52 22.63
N ARG A 71 15.36 6.38 21.61
CA ARG A 71 15.41 7.85 21.77
C ARG A 71 14.07 8.53 21.47
N VAL A 72 13.27 7.95 20.59
CA VAL A 72 12.03 8.55 20.08
C VAL A 72 10.89 7.55 20.22
N ALA A 73 9.93 7.86 21.10
CA ALA A 73 8.79 6.98 21.39
C ALA A 73 7.94 6.67 20.13
N GLN A 74 7.89 7.60 19.19
CA GLN A 74 7.10 7.48 17.95
C GLN A 74 7.62 6.40 16.98
N VAL A 75 8.87 5.95 17.12
CA VAL A 75 9.47 4.90 16.28
C VAL A 75 9.79 3.62 17.06
N GLN A 76 9.25 3.47 18.28
CA GLN A 76 9.45 2.26 19.09
C GLN A 76 8.85 0.99 18.48
N SER A 77 7.80 1.12 17.67
CA SER A 77 7.26 0.00 16.92
C SER A 77 7.60 0.13 15.43
N VAL A 78 7.84 -1.02 14.80
CA VAL A 78 8.07 -1.12 13.35
C VAL A 78 6.85 -0.60 12.57
N SER A 79 5.63 -0.84 13.07
CA SER A 79 4.40 -0.36 12.43
C SER A 79 4.30 1.17 12.43
N HIS A 80 4.65 1.83 13.54
CA HIS A 80 4.67 3.29 13.60
C HIS A 80 5.83 3.87 12.79
N ALA A 81 7.00 3.22 12.80
CA ALA A 81 8.13 3.63 11.97
C ALA A 81 7.78 3.60 10.47
N LEU A 82 7.11 2.54 10.01
CA LEU A 82 6.63 2.44 8.63
C LEU A 82 5.58 3.51 8.30
N TYR A 83 4.63 3.75 9.21
CA TYR A 83 3.62 4.78 9.02
C TYR A 83 4.25 6.17 8.84
N ILE A 84 5.23 6.52 9.68
CA ILE A 84 5.94 7.80 9.61
C ILE A 84 6.77 7.87 8.33
N MET A 85 7.47 6.79 7.94
CA MET A 85 8.23 6.76 6.69
C MET A 85 7.34 6.96 5.45
N VAL A 86 6.19 6.31 5.38
CA VAL A 86 5.23 6.46 4.27
C VAL A 86 4.61 7.85 4.27
N ARG A 87 4.22 8.37 5.44
CA ARG A 87 3.72 9.75 5.59
C ARG A 87 4.75 10.76 5.13
N TYR A 88 6.00 10.62 5.56
CA TYR A 88 7.09 11.48 5.13
C TYR A 88 7.33 11.39 3.61
N PHE A 89 7.34 10.18 3.04
CA PHE A 89 7.55 10.01 1.60
C PHE A 89 6.44 10.64 0.74
N ILE A 90 5.18 10.57 1.17
CA ILE A 90 4.02 11.04 0.38
C ILE A 90 3.67 12.50 0.67
N LEU A 91 3.62 12.88 1.94
CA LEU A 91 3.13 14.18 2.41
C LEU A 91 4.27 15.14 2.75
N ASN A 92 5.53 14.66 2.76
CA ASN A 92 6.71 15.42 3.22
C ASN A 92 6.50 16.07 4.58
N ASP A 93 5.73 15.38 5.43
CA ASP A 93 5.37 15.82 6.77
C ASP A 93 6.07 14.91 7.77
N ASP A 94 7.00 15.50 8.50
CA ASP A 94 7.88 14.88 9.46
C ASP A 94 7.34 14.94 10.89
N ASP A 95 6.10 15.40 11.13
CA ASP A 95 5.45 15.45 12.45
C ASP A 95 6.31 16.13 13.55
N GLY A 96 7.22 17.01 13.15
CA GLY A 96 8.17 17.68 14.03
C GLY A 96 9.35 16.84 14.51
N LEU A 97 9.56 15.64 13.95
CA LEU A 97 10.61 14.69 14.35
C LEU A 97 12.03 15.20 14.03
N PHE A 98 12.19 16.05 13.00
CA PHE A 98 13.45 16.74 12.66
C PHE A 98 13.53 18.19 13.15
N LYS A 99 12.50 18.72 13.81
CA LYS A 99 12.59 20.02 14.49
C LYS A 99 13.32 19.84 15.81
N ALA A 100 14.65 19.90 15.72
CA ALA A 100 15.55 20.11 16.85
C ALA A 100 15.24 21.42 17.60
#